data_AF-A0A7I8D2C5-F1
#
_entry.id   AF-A0A7I8D2C5-F1
#
_cell.length_a   1.000
_cell.length_b   1.000
_cell.length_c   1.000
_cell.angle_alpha   90.00
_cell.angle_beta   90.00
_cell.angle_gamma   90.00
#
_symmetry.space_group_name_H-M   'P 1'
#
loop_
_entity.id
_entity.type
_entity.pdbx_description
1 polymer ?
#
loop_
_entity_poly.entity_id
_entity_poly.type
_entity_poly.pdbx_seq_one_letter_code
_entity_poly.pdbx_strand_id
1 'polypeptide(L)'
;MINRMDRVKRYGLDLSVDIHGMRAYAARCLLVQLLPLAARDRDAKVLIVIHGFHSGTVLRDMVRKELKSPFIKERRPGMTDGQTILVLNKKKQGPYL
;
A
#
# COMPACT_ATOMS: atom_id res chain seq x y z
N MET A 1 -21.46 5.23 1.47
CA MET A 1 -20.45 4.19 1.17
C MET A 1 -19.33 4.84 0.36
N ILE A 2 -18.11 4.95 0.91
CA ILE A 2 -16.97 5.50 0.15
C ILE A 2 -16.51 4.42 -0.82
N ASN A 3 -16.59 4.71 -2.12
CA ASN A 3 -16.20 3.79 -3.19
C ASN A 3 -14.70 3.48 -3.07
N ARG A 4 -14.33 2.21 -2.83
CA ARG A 4 -12.93 1.83 -2.60
C ARG A 4 -12.05 1.99 -3.84
N MET A 5 -12.65 2.07 -5.04
CA MET A 5 -11.92 2.14 -6.30
C MET A 5 -11.32 3.52 -6.61
N ASP A 6 -11.85 4.61 -6.02
CA ASP A 6 -11.38 5.97 -6.34
C ASP A 6 -9.97 6.27 -5.79
N ARG A 7 -9.52 5.45 -4.83
CA ARG A 7 -8.23 5.62 -4.14
C ARG A 7 -7.08 4.85 -4.78
N VAL A 8 -7.36 3.90 -5.69
CA VAL A 8 -6.34 3.07 -6.32
C VAL A 8 -6.19 3.47 -7.79
N LYS A 9 -4.98 3.83 -8.20
CA LYS A 9 -4.68 4.22 -9.60
C LYS A 9 -3.51 3.42 -10.15
N ARG A 10 -3.57 3.10 -11.46
CA ARG A 10 -2.50 2.43 -12.18
C ARG A 10 -1.73 3.41 -13.06
N TYR A 11 -0.41 3.34 -13.01
CA TYR A 11 0.51 4.08 -13.87
C TYR A 11 1.52 3.09 -14.47
N GLY A 12 1.19 2.54 -15.64
CA GLY A 12 1.98 1.47 -16.26
C GLY A 12 2.09 0.24 -15.35
N LEU A 13 3.31 -0.06 -14.90
CA LEU A 13 3.62 -1.20 -14.03
C LEU A 13 3.44 -0.89 -12.53
N ASP A 14 3.09 0.34 -12.18
CA ASP A 14 2.99 0.77 -10.79
C ASP A 14 1.52 0.93 -10.39
N LEU A 15 1.19 0.45 -9.20
CA LEU A 15 -0.08 0.74 -8.55
C LEU A 15 0.15 1.82 -7.49
N SER A 16 -0.84 2.67 -7.28
CA SER A 16 -0.84 3.66 -6.21
C SER A 16 -2.12 3.55 -5.40
N VAL A 17 -2.03 3.84 -4.09
CA VAL A 17 -3.18 3.90 -3.20
C VAL A 17 -3.10 5.12 -2.30
N ASP A 18 -4.16 5.93 -2.29
CA ASP A 18 -4.27 7.12 -1.44
C ASP A 18 -5.01 6.82 -0.13
N ILE A 19 -4.24 6.78 0.97
CA ILE A 19 -4.75 6.61 2.34
C ILE A 19 -4.69 7.91 3.15
N HIS A 20 -4.37 9.05 2.52
CA HIS A 20 -4.31 10.34 3.19
C HIS A 20 -5.65 10.68 3.86
N GLY A 21 -5.58 11.21 5.09
CA GLY A 21 -6.75 11.55 5.90
C GLY A 21 -7.52 10.36 6.47
N MET A 22 -7.12 9.12 6.19
CA MET A 22 -7.77 7.95 6.79
C MET A 22 -7.35 7.77 8.24
N ARG A 23 -8.26 7.20 9.05
CA ARG A 23 -7.89 6.65 10.36
C ARG A 23 -6.94 5.46 10.15
N ALA A 24 -5.91 5.34 10.98
CA ALA A 24 -4.86 4.33 10.83
C ALA A 24 -5.38 2.89 10.69
N TYR A 25 -6.38 2.52 11.50
CA TYR A 25 -7.02 1.20 11.41
C TYR A 25 -7.68 0.95 10.06
N ALA A 26 -8.47 1.91 9.54
CA ALA A 26 -9.13 1.79 8.25
C ALA A 26 -8.12 1.72 7.09
N ALA A 27 -7.06 2.54 7.15
CA ALA A 27 -5.97 2.50 6.18
C ALA A 27 -5.26 1.12 6.20
N ARG A 28 -4.99 0.58 7.38
CA ARG A 28 -4.39 -0.75 7.54
C ARG A 28 -5.28 -1.85 6.95
N CYS A 29 -6.57 -1.84 7.26
CA CYS A 29 -7.54 -2.80 6.70
C CYS A 29 -7.55 -2.76 5.17
N LEU A 30 -7.56 -1.56 4.58
CA LEU A 30 -7.49 -1.38 3.13
C LEU A 30 -6.20 -1.98 2.55
N LEU A 31 -5.04 -1.66 3.13
CA LEU A 31 -3.75 -2.16 2.64
C LEU A 31 -3.62 -3.68 2.77
N VAL A 32 -4.11 -4.27 3.86
CA VAL A 32 -4.13 -5.72 4.07
C VAL A 32 -4.96 -6.43 2.99
N GLN A 33 -6.10 -5.85 2.58
CA GLN A 33 -6.91 -6.39 1.49
C GLN A 33 -6.27 -6.16 0.12
N LEU A 34 -5.63 -5.01 -0.11
CA LEU A 34 -5.09 -4.62 -1.41
C LEU A 34 -3.79 -5.35 -1.78
N LEU A 35 -2.89 -5.56 -0.82
CA LEU A 35 -1.58 -6.19 -1.04
C LEU A 35 -1.62 -7.56 -1.75
N PRO A 36 -2.49 -8.53 -1.37
CA PRO A 36 -2.57 -9.79 -2.11
C PRO A 36 -3.08 -9.60 -3.54
N LEU A 37 -4.01 -8.66 -3.77
CA LEU A 37 -4.52 -8.36 -5.11
C LEU A 37 -3.43 -7.75 -5.99
N ALA A 38 -2.73 -6.73 -5.48
CA ALA A 38 -1.60 -6.10 -6.14
C ALA A 38 -0.47 -7.10 -6.42
N ALA A 39 -0.19 -8.01 -5.49
CA ALA A 39 0.83 -9.03 -5.69
C ALA A 39 0.43 -10.06 -6.75
N ARG A 40 -0.86 -10.36 -6.95
CA ARG A 40 -1.34 -11.31 -7.97
C ARG A 40 -1.48 -10.69 -9.36
N ASP A 41 -1.59 -9.38 -9.46
CA ASP A 41 -1.53 -8.66 -10.73
C ASP A 41 -0.19 -8.97 -11.44
N ARG A 42 -0.23 -9.44 -12.69
CA ARG A 42 0.97 -9.93 -13.39
C ARG A 42 1.99 -8.83 -13.65
N ASP A 43 1.54 -7.61 -13.90
CA ASP A 43 2.40 -6.51 -14.35
C ASP A 43 2.81 -5.60 -13.19
N ALA A 44 2.02 -5.54 -12.12
CA ALA A 44 2.29 -4.65 -11.00
C ALA A 44 3.60 -5.00 -10.28
N LYS A 45 4.61 -4.13 -10.30
CA LYS A 45 5.88 -4.36 -9.59
C LYS A 45 5.90 -3.78 -8.19
N VAL A 46 5.23 -2.65 -8.00
CA VAL A 46 5.19 -1.91 -6.73
C VAL A 46 3.79 -1.41 -6.43
N LEU A 47 3.55 -1.15 -5.15
CA LEU A 47 2.41 -0.38 -4.65
C LEU A 47 2.94 0.89 -3.95
N ILE A 48 2.66 2.05 -4.54
CA ILE A 48 2.98 3.37 -3.99
C ILE A 48 1.86 3.77 -3.03
N VAL A 49 2.17 3.85 -1.74
CA VAL A 49 1.22 4.28 -0.71
C VAL A 49 1.39 5.77 -0.47
N ILE A 50 0.34 6.54 -0.77
CA ILE A 50 0.28 7.98 -0.50
C ILE A 50 -0.42 8.14 0.86
N HIS A 51 0.36 8.48 1.88
CA HIS A 51 -0.14 8.65 3.25
C HIS A 51 -0.13 10.11 3.71
N GLY A 52 0.53 11.00 2.96
CA GLY A 52 0.80 12.38 3.34
C GLY A 52 1.75 12.49 4.53
N PHE A 53 2.16 13.71 4.86
CA PHE A 53 3.14 13.96 5.94
C PHE A 53 2.82 15.17 6.82
N HIS A 54 1.91 16.05 6.38
CA HIS A 54 1.68 17.35 7.01
C HIS A 54 0.81 17.30 8.28
N SER A 55 -0.01 16.26 8.45
CA SER A 55 -0.90 16.11 9.62
C SER A 55 -0.37 15.14 10.68
N GLY A 56 0.95 14.92 10.70
CA GLY A 56 1.63 13.99 11.60
C GLY A 56 2.08 12.69 10.95
N THR A 57 2.67 11.81 11.76
CA THR A 57 3.44 10.66 11.26
C THR A 57 2.75 9.31 11.39
N VAL A 58 1.55 9.26 11.97
CA VAL A 58 0.86 8.00 12.33
C VAL A 58 0.71 7.07 11.11
N LEU A 59 0.19 7.58 9.98
CA LEU A 59 0.01 6.75 8.78
C LEU A 59 1.35 6.34 8.15
N ARG A 60 2.34 7.25 8.15
CA ARG A 60 3.70 6.97 7.69
C ARG A 60 4.32 5.84 8.51
N ASP A 61 4.28 5.94 9.83
CA ASP A 61 4.89 4.98 10.74
C ASP A 61 4.15 3.64 10.67
N MET A 62 2.82 3.64 10.53
CA MET A 62 2.04 2.43 10.26
C MET A 62 2.50 1.72 8.99
N VAL A 63 2.64 2.44 7.87
CA VAL A 63 3.07 1.83 6.59
C VAL A 63 4.54 1.38 6.65
N ARG A 64 5.43 2.20 7.20
CA ARG A 64 6.88 1.97 7.19
C ARG A 64 7.33 0.94 8.22
N LYS A 65 6.68 0.87 9.39
CA LYS A 65 7.15 0.08 10.55
C LYS A 65 6.19 -1.04 10.97
N GLU A 66 4.88 -0.83 10.87
CA GLU A 66 3.89 -1.72 11.51
C GLU A 66 3.18 -2.67 10.54
N LEU A 67 2.97 -2.25 9.28
CA LEU A 67 2.23 -3.01 8.28
C LEU A 67 2.99 -4.28 7.89
N LYS A 68 2.62 -5.42 8.47
CA LYS A 68 3.20 -6.73 8.13
C LYS A 68 2.38 -7.42 7.03
N SER A 69 3.05 -7.91 5.99
CA SER A 69 2.41 -8.73 4.95
C SER A 69 3.45 -9.58 4.22
N PRO A 70 3.16 -10.86 3.92
CA PRO A 70 4.02 -11.71 3.09
C PRO A 70 4.24 -11.19 1.66
N PHE A 71 3.37 -10.28 1.20
CA PHE A 71 3.37 -9.69 -0.13
C PHE A 71 4.25 -8.43 -0.22
N ILE A 72 4.84 -7.98 0.88
CA ILE A 72 5.83 -6.89 0.89
C ILE A 72 7.22 -7.53 0.86
N LYS A 73 7.95 -7.32 -0.24
CA LYS A 73 9.35 -7.71 -0.36
C LYS A 73 10.26 -6.72 0.36
N GLU A 74 10.02 -5.43 0.14
CA GLU A 74 10.86 -4.33 0.59
C GLU A 74 10.02 -3.05 0.71
N ARG A 75 10.45 -2.12 1.56
CA ARG A 75 9.87 -0.76 1.66
C ARG A 75 10.95 0.25 1.28
N ARG A 76 10.61 1.19 0.40
CA ARG A 76 11.49 2.29 -0.02
C ARG A 76 10.80 3.63 0.21
N PRO A 77 11.56 4.72 0.44
CA PRO A 77 11.00 6.07 0.34
C PRO A 77 10.44 6.31 -1.07
N GLY A 78 9.34 7.06 -1.16
CA GLY A 78 8.82 7.53 -2.45
C GLY A 78 9.51 8.81 -2.93
N MET A 79 8.94 9.46 -3.94
CA MET A 79 9.45 10.76 -4.42
C MET A 79 9.29 11.89 -3.40
N THR A 80 8.37 11.72 -2.45
CA THR A 80 8.11 12.68 -1.38
C THR A 80 8.01 11.96 -0.03
N ASP A 81 8.17 12.70 1.06
CA ASP A 81 8.01 12.15 2.41
C ASP A 81 6.60 11.64 2.71
N GLY A 82 5.60 12.12 1.95
CA GLY A 82 4.22 11.64 2.02
C GLY A 82 3.97 10.30 1.33
N GLN A 83 5.02 9.66 0.81
CA GLN A 83 4.94 8.41 0.07
C GLN A 83 5.86 7.34 0.63
N THR A 84 5.41 6.09 0.47
CA THR A 84 6.23 4.89 0.68
C THR A 84 5.97 3.91 -0.46
N ILE A 85 7.03 3.40 -1.08
CA ILE A 85 6.95 2.39 -2.15
C ILE A 85 7.08 1.01 -1.50
N LEU A 86 6.06 0.17 -1.69
CA LEU A 86 6.07 -1.23 -1.29
C LEU A 86 6.43 -2.08 -2.52
N VAL A 87 7.62 -2.67 -2.53
CA VAL A 87 8.02 -3.62 -3.57
C VAL A 87 7.25 -4.92 -3.34
N LEU A 88 6.56 -5.40 -4.37
CA LEU A 88 5.66 -6.54 -4.23
C LEU A 88 6.42 -7.87 -4.31
N ASN A 89 6.12 -8.79 -3.40
CA ASN A 89 6.60 -10.16 -3.45
C ASN A 89 5.58 -11.05 -4.19
N LYS A 90 5.93 -11.52 -5.38
CA LYS A 90 5.09 -12.40 -6.21
C LYS A 90 5.07 -13.86 -5.77
N LYS A 91 6.06 -14.29 -4.96
CA LYS A 91 6.37 -15.72 -4.75
C LYS A 91 5.51 -16.43 -3.70
N LYS A 92 4.66 -15.75 -2.94
CA LYS A 92 3.79 -16.42 -1.94
C LYS A 92 2.40 -16.71 -2.51
N GLN A 93 2.31 -17.80 -3.28
CA GLN A 93 1.06 -18.55 -3.43
C GLN A 93 0.94 -19.50 -2.23
N GLY A 94 0.29 -19.04 -1.16
CA GLY A 94 -0.15 -19.89 -0.05
C GLY A 94 -1.62 -19.59 0.23
N PRO A 95 -2.45 -20.61 0.55
CA PRO A 95 -3.87 -20.41 0.78
C PRO A 95 -4.05 -19.64 2.09
N TYR A 96 -4.51 -18.40 1.99
CA TYR A 96 -5.07 -17.70 3.13
C TYR A 96 -6.46 -17.21 2.69
N LEU A 97 -7.40 -18.15 2.82
CA LEU A 97 -8.79 -17.88 3.21
C LEU A 97 -8.80 -17.70 4.73
#